data_AF-A0A7R9VA77-F1
#
_entry.id   AF-A0A7R9VA77-F1
#
_cell.length_a   1.000
_cell.length_b   1.000
_cell.length_c   1.000
_cell.angle_alpha   90.00
_cell.angle_beta   90.00
_cell.angle_gamma   90.00
#
_symmetry.space_group_name_H-M   'P 1'
#
loop_
_entity.id
_entity.type
_entity.pdbx_description
1 polymer ?
#
loop_
_entity_poly.entity_id
_entity_poly.type
_entity_poly.pdbx_seq_one_letter_code
_entity_poly.pdbx_strand_id
1 'polypeptide(L)'
;WVWVWVWVWAHPRCLPSRVCVCGQPQPAQVMETNQMVEELMLLANISVAREIVKHFPSCSLLRRHPTPAPRQFDPIVRAAAAAGFEIDVRSSKALAASLDGAVRPDDVYFNKLVRIMTTRCMTQAVYFGSGDLSASDYHHYGLASPIYTHFTSPIRRYADVVVHRLLAAAIGLAPLPGSARDRAGLRGVADNLNVRHHNAQM
;
A
#
# COMPACT_ATOMS: atom_id res chain seq x y z
N TRP A 1 -0.99 2.33 10.13
CA TRP A 1 0.29 1.71 10.54
C TRP A 1 0.25 0.19 10.69
N VAL A 2 -0.92 -0.45 10.94
CA VAL A 2 -1.04 -1.92 11.15
C VAL A 2 -1.05 -2.78 9.87
N TRP A 3 -1.39 -2.23 8.70
CA TRP A 3 -1.51 -3.00 7.45
C TRP A 3 -0.22 -3.13 6.65
N VAL A 4 0.77 -2.29 6.94
CA VAL A 4 2.09 -2.30 6.30
C VAL A 4 2.71 -3.69 6.42
N TRP A 5 2.66 -4.24 7.63
CA TRP A 5 3.16 -5.55 8.01
C TRP A 5 2.50 -6.73 7.30
N VAL A 6 1.19 -6.68 7.12
CA VAL A 6 0.48 -7.74 6.40
C VAL A 6 0.67 -7.58 4.89
N TRP A 7 0.73 -6.36 4.38
CA TRP A 7 0.78 -6.15 2.92
C TRP A 7 2.18 -6.30 2.32
N VAL A 8 3.23 -5.87 3.04
CA VAL A 8 4.63 -5.97 2.58
C VAL A 8 5.17 -7.40 2.75
N TRP A 9 4.72 -8.14 3.76
CA TRP A 9 5.25 -9.46 4.10
C TRP A 9 4.28 -10.64 3.93
N ALA A 10 2.98 -10.45 3.67
CA ALA A 10 2.07 -11.57 3.35
C ALA A 10 2.02 -11.94 1.85
N HIS A 11 2.83 -11.32 0.99
CA HIS A 11 3.03 -11.80 -0.38
C HIS A 11 4.17 -12.84 -0.42
N PRO A 12 3.90 -14.11 -0.81
CA PRO A 12 4.89 -15.18 -0.79
C PRO A 12 6.13 -14.92 -1.66
N ARG A 13 6.06 -13.98 -2.61
CA ARG A 13 7.13 -13.68 -3.58
C ARG A 13 8.06 -12.53 -3.17
N CYS A 14 7.84 -11.86 -2.03
CA CYS A 14 8.67 -10.72 -1.59
C CYS A 14 9.60 -11.03 -0.41
N LEU A 15 9.51 -12.22 0.19
CA LEU A 15 10.54 -12.67 1.13
C LEU A 15 11.72 -13.23 0.31
N PRO A 16 12.95 -12.70 0.43
CA PRO A 16 14.12 -13.40 -0.07
C PRO A 16 14.20 -14.73 0.70
N SER A 17 13.86 -15.84 0.04
CA SER A 17 13.93 -17.16 0.65
C SER A 17 15.38 -17.45 1.03
N ARG A 18 15.65 -17.58 2.33
CA ARG A 18 16.87 -18.26 2.77
C ARG A 18 16.65 -19.75 2.53
N VAL A 19 17.45 -20.33 1.64
CA VAL A 19 17.52 -21.79 1.50
C VAL A 19 18.22 -22.31 2.75
N CYS A 20 17.48 -22.95 3.63
CA CYS A 20 18.04 -23.65 4.77
C CYS A 20 18.80 -24.89 4.25
N VAL A 21 19.80 -25.39 5.00
CA VAL A 21 20.63 -26.55 4.61
C VAL A 21 19.80 -27.81 4.27
N CYS A 22 18.53 -27.86 4.69
CA CYS A 22 17.54 -28.89 4.40
C CYS A 22 16.69 -28.69 3.12
N GLY A 23 16.95 -27.65 2.31
CA GLY A 23 16.27 -27.43 1.02
C GLY A 23 14.81 -26.96 1.09
N GLN A 24 14.27 -26.70 2.29
CA GLN A 24 12.91 -26.17 2.44
C GLN A 24 12.90 -24.64 2.50
N PRO A 25 12.01 -23.96 1.74
CA PRO A 25 11.86 -22.51 1.82
C PRO A 25 11.27 -22.13 3.18
N GLN A 26 12.06 -21.42 4.00
CA GLN A 26 11.54 -20.78 5.20
C GLN A 26 11.13 -19.33 4.90
N PRO A 27 10.04 -18.84 5.48
CA PRO A 27 9.70 -17.42 5.39
C PRO A 27 10.85 -16.61 6.02
N ALA A 28 11.35 -15.60 5.30
CA ALA A 28 12.38 -14.73 5.83
C ALA A 28 11.91 -14.06 7.14
N GLN A 29 12.78 -14.05 8.14
CA GLN A 29 12.50 -13.42 9.41
C GLN A 29 12.57 -11.90 9.26
N VAL A 30 11.59 -11.19 9.80
CA VAL A 30 11.59 -9.73 9.81
C VAL A 30 12.43 -9.25 10.99
N MET A 31 13.44 -8.42 10.71
CA MET A 31 14.32 -7.84 11.71
C MET A 31 13.90 -6.40 12.04
N GLU A 32 14.34 -5.87 13.18
CA GLU A 32 14.11 -4.47 13.56
C GLU A 32 14.59 -3.48 12.49
N THR A 33 15.73 -3.77 11.86
CA THR A 33 16.28 -2.97 10.75
C THR A 33 15.31 -2.91 9.56
N ASN A 34 14.55 -3.98 9.28
CA ASN A 34 13.55 -3.94 8.21
C ASN A 34 12.44 -2.93 8.54
N GLN A 35 12.01 -2.86 9.80
CA GLN A 35 10.99 -1.92 10.28
C GLN A 35 11.48 -0.49 10.16
N MET A 36 12.71 -0.23 10.60
CA MET A 36 13.32 1.09 10.52
C MET A 36 13.40 1.58 9.08
N VAL A 37 13.87 0.73 8.15
CA VAL A 37 13.93 1.07 6.73
C VAL A 37 12.53 1.34 6.20
N GLU A 38 11.55 0.50 6.52
CA GLU A 38 10.18 0.64 6.06
C GLU A 38 9.53 1.97 6.49
N GLU A 39 9.67 2.35 7.76
CA GLU A 39 9.15 3.62 8.28
C GLU A 39 9.79 4.83 7.59
N LEU A 40 11.11 4.80 7.36
CA LEU A 40 11.81 5.85 6.62
C LEU A 40 11.35 5.93 5.16
N MET A 41 11.12 4.78 4.52
CA MET A 41 10.61 4.74 3.15
C MET A 41 9.18 5.29 3.05
N LEU A 42 8.31 4.98 4.02
CA LEU A 42 6.96 5.54 4.10
C LEU A 42 7.00 7.06 4.27
N LEU A 43 7.85 7.56 5.17
CA LEU A 43 8.01 8.99 5.39
C LEU A 43 8.51 9.70 4.14
N ALA A 44 9.50 9.14 3.45
CA ALA A 44 10.02 9.68 2.18
C ALA A 44 8.91 9.74 1.11
N ASN A 45 8.18 8.64 0.91
CA ASN A 45 7.07 8.54 -0.03
C ASN A 45 5.97 9.58 0.25
N ILE A 46 5.55 9.73 1.51
CA ILE A 46 4.52 10.71 1.92
C ILE A 46 5.02 12.15 1.71
N SER A 47 6.28 12.42 2.07
CA SER A 47 6.86 13.76 1.94
C SER A 47 6.97 14.19 0.49
N VAL A 48 7.45 13.29 -0.39
CA VAL A 48 7.51 13.54 -1.83
C VAL A 48 6.12 13.71 -2.43
N ALA A 49 5.14 12.90 -2.00
CA ALA A 49 3.76 13.03 -2.49
C ALA A 49 3.17 14.43 -2.19
N ARG A 50 3.42 14.96 -0.99
CA ARG A 50 3.01 16.32 -0.61
C ARG A 50 3.71 17.37 -1.46
N GLU A 51 5.01 17.22 -1.67
CA GLU A 51 5.83 18.20 -2.37
C GLU A 51 5.48 18.31 -3.86
N ILE A 52 5.26 17.18 -4.54
CA ILE A 52 4.87 17.19 -5.95
C ILE A 52 3.46 17.78 -6.12
N VAL A 53 2.50 17.46 -5.25
CA VAL A 53 1.12 17.99 -5.36
C VAL A 53 1.08 19.48 -5.07
N LYS A 54 1.90 19.97 -4.15
CA LYS A 54 2.03 21.41 -3.86
C LYS A 54 2.41 22.21 -5.12
N HIS A 55 3.31 21.68 -5.94
CA HIS A 55 3.78 22.34 -7.17
C HIS A 55 2.90 22.03 -8.39
N PHE A 56 2.36 20.81 -8.44
CA PHE A 56 1.68 20.23 -9.59
C PHE A 56 0.33 19.60 -9.16
N PRO A 57 -0.65 20.40 -8.73
CA PRO A 57 -1.88 19.89 -8.12
C PRO A 57 -2.74 19.07 -9.09
N SER A 58 -2.66 19.34 -10.40
CA SER A 58 -3.45 18.65 -11.42
C SER A 58 -2.66 17.56 -12.17
N CYS A 59 -1.36 17.41 -11.90
CA CYS A 59 -0.46 16.58 -12.71
C CYS A 59 0.58 15.80 -11.89
N SER A 60 0.22 15.39 -10.68
CA SER A 60 1.06 14.52 -9.84
C SER A 60 0.63 13.06 -9.91
N LEU A 61 1.58 12.14 -10.10
CA LEU A 61 1.31 10.70 -10.01
C LEU A 61 1.28 10.28 -8.53
N LEU A 62 0.13 9.77 -8.09
CA LEU A 62 -0.11 9.34 -6.72
C LEU A 62 -0.56 7.88 -6.68
N ARG A 63 -0.61 7.32 -5.48
CA ARG A 63 -1.11 5.96 -5.23
C ARG A 63 -2.05 5.98 -4.03
N ARG A 64 -3.27 5.48 -4.22
CA ARG A 64 -4.29 5.39 -3.17
C ARG A 64 -4.69 3.95 -2.90
N HIS A 65 -5.29 3.75 -1.74
CA HIS A 65 -5.99 2.52 -1.39
C HIS A 65 -7.41 2.91 -0.99
N PRO A 66 -8.40 2.72 -1.88
CA PRO A 66 -9.79 3.07 -1.60
C PRO A 66 -10.29 2.37 -0.34
N THR A 67 -11.20 3.01 0.38
CA THR A 67 -11.89 2.38 1.51
C THR A 67 -12.74 1.21 1.00
N PRO A 68 -12.53 -0.03 1.49
CA PRO A 68 -13.38 -1.14 1.11
C PRO A 68 -14.83 -0.93 1.58
N ALA A 69 -15.79 -1.37 0.77
CA ALA A 69 -17.18 -1.31 1.17
C ALA A 69 -17.43 -2.28 2.34
N PRO A 70 -18.25 -1.92 3.36
CA PRO A 70 -18.48 -2.78 4.53
C PRO A 70 -18.86 -4.23 4.17
N ARG A 71 -19.69 -4.41 3.13
CA ARG A 71 -20.10 -5.72 2.59
C ARG A 71 -18.95 -6.66 2.21
N GLN A 72 -17.77 -6.11 1.87
CA GLN A 72 -16.59 -6.92 1.53
C GLN A 72 -16.04 -7.65 2.76
N PHE A 73 -16.31 -7.15 3.96
CA PHE A 73 -15.91 -7.75 5.22
C PHE A 73 -16.97 -8.71 5.80
N ASP A 74 -18.19 -8.76 5.27
CA ASP A 74 -19.26 -9.63 5.78
C ASP A 74 -18.81 -11.10 5.99
N PRO A 75 -18.05 -11.74 5.07
CA PRO A 75 -17.61 -13.11 5.27
C PRO A 75 -16.69 -13.27 6.48
N ILE A 76 -15.72 -12.35 6.67
CA ILE A 76 -14.76 -12.44 7.77
C ILE A 76 -15.38 -12.02 9.10
N VAL A 77 -16.30 -11.05 9.10
CA VAL A 77 -17.05 -10.66 10.30
C VAL A 77 -17.90 -11.82 10.81
N ARG A 78 -18.63 -12.52 9.92
CA ARG A 78 -19.41 -13.71 10.29
C ARG A 78 -18.53 -14.85 10.80
N ALA A 79 -17.41 -15.12 10.13
CA ALA A 79 -16.48 -16.17 10.53
C ALA A 79 -15.83 -15.87 11.89
N ALA A 80 -15.43 -14.62 12.14
CA ALA A 80 -14.88 -14.19 13.41
C ALA A 80 -15.90 -14.27 14.54
N ALA A 81 -17.15 -13.85 14.29
CA ALA A 81 -18.24 -13.96 15.27
C ALA A 81 -18.51 -15.42 15.66
N ALA A 82 -18.54 -16.33 14.69
CA ALA A 82 -18.65 -17.77 14.95
C ALA A 82 -17.46 -18.33 15.75
N ALA A 83 -16.29 -17.68 15.63
CA ALA A 83 -15.08 -17.99 16.40
C ALA A 83 -15.02 -17.27 17.76
N GLY A 84 -16.03 -16.48 18.14
CA GLY A 84 -16.11 -15.76 19.41
C GLY A 84 -15.44 -14.38 19.42
N PHE A 85 -15.19 -13.77 18.26
CA PHE A 85 -14.53 -12.47 18.14
C PHE A 85 -15.38 -11.45 17.37
N GLU A 86 -15.29 -10.19 17.77
CA GLU A 86 -15.90 -9.07 17.06
C GLU A 86 -14.85 -8.33 16.21
N ILE A 87 -15.16 -8.11 14.93
CA ILE A 87 -14.31 -7.34 14.00
C ILE A 87 -15.01 -6.02 13.69
N ASP A 88 -14.35 -4.90 13.98
CA ASP A 88 -14.89 -3.56 13.78
C ASP A 88 -14.43 -2.96 12.45
N VAL A 89 -15.33 -2.86 11.48
CA VAL A 89 -15.03 -2.38 10.12
C VAL A 89 -15.30 -0.89 9.91
N ARG A 90 -15.64 -0.12 10.97
CA ARG A 90 -16.05 1.30 10.86
C ARG A 90 -14.94 2.21 10.35
N SER A 91 -13.69 1.89 10.67
CA SER A 91 -12.52 2.65 10.21
C SER A 91 -11.28 1.76 10.16
N SER A 92 -10.23 2.20 9.44
CA SER A 92 -8.95 1.47 9.39
C SER A 92 -8.30 1.29 10.76
N LYS A 93 -8.47 2.28 11.67
CA LYS A 93 -7.99 2.23 13.05
C LYS A 93 -8.79 1.24 13.90
N ALA A 94 -10.12 1.28 13.80
CA ALA A 94 -10.98 0.37 14.55
C ALA A 94 -10.78 -1.09 14.11
N LEU A 95 -10.63 -1.31 12.80
CA LEU A 95 -10.33 -2.62 12.24
C LEU A 95 -9.01 -3.15 12.76
N ALA A 96 -7.95 -2.33 12.74
CA ALA A 96 -6.67 -2.70 13.31
C ALA A 96 -6.76 -3.08 14.79
N ALA A 97 -7.42 -2.25 15.61
CA ALA A 97 -7.58 -2.51 17.04
C ALA A 97 -8.35 -3.81 17.33
N SER A 98 -9.45 -4.07 16.59
CA SER A 98 -10.21 -5.32 16.73
C SER A 98 -9.39 -6.56 16.33
N LEU A 99 -8.54 -6.43 15.32
CA LEU A 99 -7.62 -7.50 14.90
C LEU A 99 -6.48 -7.71 15.89
N ASP A 100 -5.99 -6.67 16.56
CA ASP A 100 -4.99 -6.80 17.63
C ASP A 100 -5.56 -7.59 18.82
N GLY A 101 -6.86 -7.45 19.11
CA GLY A 101 -7.56 -8.20 20.15
C GLY A 101 -7.98 -9.63 19.76
N ALA A 102 -7.91 -10.01 18.49
CA ALA A 102 -8.31 -11.34 17.99
C ALA A 102 -7.22 -12.40 18.25
N VAL A 103 -6.91 -12.67 19.52
CA VAL A 103 -5.85 -13.58 19.96
C VAL A 103 -6.44 -14.77 20.72
N ARG A 104 -5.91 -15.96 20.44
CA ARG A 104 -6.23 -17.21 21.15
C ARG A 104 -4.98 -17.70 21.89
N PRO A 105 -5.03 -17.88 23.22
CA PRO A 105 -3.88 -18.40 23.98
C PRO A 105 -3.46 -19.81 23.55
N ASP A 106 -4.42 -20.60 23.09
CA ASP A 106 -4.27 -21.97 22.60
C ASP A 106 -3.80 -22.06 21.14
N ASP A 107 -3.90 -20.98 20.37
CA ASP A 107 -3.50 -20.94 18.96
C ASP A 107 -2.81 -19.61 18.60
N VAL A 108 -1.48 -19.63 18.62
CA VAL A 108 -0.60 -18.50 18.26
C VAL A 108 -0.73 -18.11 16.77
N TYR A 109 -1.25 -19.00 15.91
CA TYR A 109 -1.44 -18.74 14.48
C TYR A 109 -2.79 -18.11 14.17
N PHE A 110 -3.78 -18.22 15.05
CA PHE A 110 -5.13 -17.71 14.85
C PHE A 110 -5.14 -16.24 14.42
N ASN A 111 -4.41 -15.38 15.14
CA ASN A 111 -4.35 -13.96 14.83
C ASN A 111 -3.80 -13.69 13.42
N LYS A 112 -2.73 -14.43 13.04
CA LYS A 112 -2.13 -14.33 11.71
C LYS A 112 -3.12 -14.77 10.62
N LEU A 113 -3.84 -15.86 10.86
CA LEU A 113 -4.86 -16.36 9.94
C LEU A 113 -5.98 -15.33 9.72
N VAL A 114 -6.53 -14.77 10.80
CA VAL A 114 -7.57 -13.73 10.71
C VAL A 114 -7.07 -12.53 9.90
N ARG A 115 -5.86 -12.04 10.16
CA ARG A 115 -5.25 -10.94 9.38
C ARG A 115 -5.09 -11.25 7.90
N ILE A 116 -4.64 -12.47 7.57
CA ILE A 116 -4.51 -12.92 6.17
C ILE A 116 -5.88 -12.91 5.49
N MET A 117 -6.90 -13.45 6.17
CA MET A 117 -8.27 -13.46 5.64
C MET A 117 -8.83 -12.04 5.47
N THR A 118 -8.67 -11.17 6.46
CA THR A 118 -9.13 -9.77 6.36
C THR A 118 -8.44 -9.01 5.23
N THR A 119 -7.15 -9.30 4.95
CA THR A 119 -6.43 -8.67 3.83
C THR A 119 -7.05 -9.03 2.48
N ARG A 120 -7.63 -10.23 2.34
CA ARG A 120 -8.34 -10.63 1.11
C ARG A 120 -9.67 -9.90 0.92
N CYS A 121 -10.24 -9.32 1.97
CA CYS A 121 -11.43 -8.48 1.89
C CYS A 121 -11.13 -7.05 1.43
N MET A 122 -9.86 -6.64 1.39
CA MET A 122 -9.46 -5.29 1.03
C MET A 122 -9.57 -5.01 -0.46
N THR A 123 -9.70 -3.74 -0.82
CA THR A 123 -9.59 -3.32 -2.21
C THR A 123 -8.13 -3.28 -2.66
N GLN A 124 -7.89 -3.29 -3.96
CA GLN A 124 -6.54 -3.14 -4.49
C GLN A 124 -6.12 -1.66 -4.44
N ALA A 125 -4.88 -1.42 -4.03
CA ALA A 125 -4.29 -0.09 -4.16
C ALA A 125 -3.97 0.22 -5.63
N VAL A 126 -4.26 1.44 -6.06
CA VAL A 126 -4.16 1.88 -7.47
C VAL A 126 -3.40 3.19 -7.60
N TYR A 127 -2.63 3.31 -8.67
CA TYR A 127 -2.07 4.57 -9.13
C TYR A 127 -3.15 5.42 -9.79
N PHE A 128 -3.02 6.74 -9.66
CA PHE A 128 -3.92 7.72 -10.26
C PHE A 128 -3.21 9.07 -10.43
N GLY A 129 -3.70 9.92 -11.34
CA GLY A 129 -3.26 11.31 -11.45
C GLY A 129 -4.01 12.21 -10.47
N SER A 130 -3.33 13.14 -9.81
CA SER A 130 -3.94 14.05 -8.84
C SER A 130 -5.08 14.88 -9.45
N GLY A 131 -4.99 15.26 -10.73
CA GLY A 131 -6.06 15.94 -11.44
C GLY A 131 -7.33 15.10 -11.63
N ASP A 132 -7.27 13.77 -11.53
CA ASP A 132 -8.38 12.87 -11.83
C ASP A 132 -9.40 12.73 -10.70
N LEU A 133 -9.00 13.02 -9.47
CA LEU A 133 -9.81 12.83 -8.27
C LEU A 133 -9.79 14.08 -7.40
N SER A 134 -10.78 14.19 -6.51
CA SER A 134 -10.77 15.21 -5.46
C SER A 134 -9.69 14.89 -4.41
N ALA A 135 -9.16 15.90 -3.73
CA ALA A 135 -8.16 15.69 -2.68
C ALA A 135 -8.68 14.79 -1.53
N SER A 136 -9.99 14.79 -1.26
CA SER A 136 -10.62 13.88 -0.30
C SER A 136 -10.50 12.40 -0.69
N ASP A 137 -10.34 12.10 -1.98
CA ASP A 137 -10.25 10.73 -2.50
C ASP A 137 -8.80 10.20 -2.56
N TYR A 138 -7.81 11.01 -2.18
CA TYR A 138 -6.38 10.62 -2.21
C TYR A 138 -6.00 9.65 -1.09
N HIS A 139 -6.88 9.49 -0.11
CA HIS A 139 -6.63 8.72 1.09
C HIS A 139 -6.16 7.29 0.80
N HIS A 140 -5.19 6.83 1.57
CA HIS A 140 -4.66 5.48 1.50
C HIS A 140 -5.08 4.69 2.73
N TYR A 141 -6.21 3.97 2.63
CA TYR A 141 -6.87 3.25 3.73
C TYR A 141 -5.92 2.38 4.56
N GLY A 142 -5.14 1.51 3.91
CA GLY A 142 -4.22 0.60 4.62
C GLY A 142 -3.08 1.33 5.36
N LEU A 143 -2.62 2.46 4.83
CA LEU A 143 -1.54 3.24 5.47
C LEU A 143 -2.09 4.23 6.50
N ALA A 144 -3.41 4.49 6.48
CA ALA A 144 -4.03 5.60 7.18
C ALA A 144 -3.35 6.96 6.87
N SER A 145 -2.89 7.13 5.63
CA SER A 145 -2.25 8.37 5.15
C SER A 145 -3.21 9.16 4.26
N PRO A 146 -3.32 10.50 4.42
CA PRO A 146 -4.14 11.33 3.54
C PRO A 146 -3.63 11.39 2.10
N ILE A 147 -2.33 11.18 1.89
CA ILE A 147 -1.69 11.23 0.57
C ILE A 147 -0.49 10.29 0.54
N TYR A 148 -0.26 9.65 -0.61
CA TYR A 148 0.84 8.71 -0.78
C TYR A 148 1.25 8.60 -2.26
N THR A 149 2.51 8.28 -2.50
CA THR A 149 3.04 7.90 -3.81
C THR A 149 4.17 6.88 -3.64
N HIS A 150 4.70 6.35 -4.74
CA HIS A 150 5.93 5.57 -4.71
C HIS A 150 7.10 6.38 -5.25
N PHE A 151 8.18 6.44 -4.49
CA PHE A 151 9.39 7.20 -4.83
C PHE A 151 10.68 6.40 -4.59
N THR A 152 10.69 5.51 -3.60
CA THR A 152 11.91 4.92 -3.04
C THR A 152 12.53 3.77 -3.83
N SER A 153 12.03 3.40 -5.00
CA SER A 153 12.55 2.26 -5.78
C SER A 153 12.47 2.44 -7.31
N PRO A 154 13.08 3.50 -7.87
CA PRO A 154 13.06 3.78 -9.32
C PRO A 154 13.66 2.67 -10.20
N ILE A 155 14.56 1.84 -9.66
CA ILE A 155 15.18 0.74 -10.41
C ILE A 155 14.15 -0.33 -10.80
N ARG A 156 13.14 -0.59 -9.95
CA ARG A 156 12.20 -1.71 -10.11
C ARG A 156 10.76 -1.29 -10.34
N ARG A 157 10.46 0.01 -10.34
CA ARG A 157 9.11 0.55 -10.51
C ARG A 157 9.15 1.81 -11.35
N TYR A 158 8.46 1.78 -12.49
CA TYR A 158 8.37 2.93 -13.38
C TYR A 158 7.58 4.11 -12.76
N ALA A 159 6.64 3.83 -11.85
CA ALA A 159 5.94 4.86 -11.10
C ALA A 159 6.91 5.80 -10.37
N ASP A 160 7.90 5.22 -9.68
CA ASP A 160 8.94 5.96 -8.98
C ASP A 160 9.76 6.82 -9.97
N VAL A 161 10.08 6.33 -11.18
CA VAL A 161 10.77 7.13 -12.20
C VAL A 161 9.97 8.38 -12.59
N VAL A 162 8.66 8.25 -12.77
CA VAL A 162 7.78 9.41 -13.06
C VAL A 162 7.80 10.40 -11.89
N VAL A 163 7.67 9.90 -10.66
CA VAL A 163 7.67 10.73 -9.45
C VAL A 163 9.03 11.43 -9.23
N HIS A 164 10.15 10.77 -9.51
CA HIS A 164 11.49 11.36 -9.46
C HIS A 164 11.61 12.55 -10.42
N ARG A 165 11.08 12.42 -11.65
CA ARG A 165 11.07 13.52 -12.62
C ARG A 165 10.16 14.68 -12.20
N LEU A 166 9.01 14.38 -11.61
CA LEU A 166 8.11 15.39 -11.03
C LEU A 166 8.78 16.13 -9.88
N LEU A 167 9.46 15.43 -8.98
CA LEU A 167 10.16 16.04 -7.86
C LEU A 167 11.33 16.91 -8.33
N ALA A 168 12.13 16.44 -9.30
CA ALA A 168 13.19 17.23 -9.91
C ALA A 168 12.65 18.54 -10.53
N ALA A 169 11.46 18.48 -11.15
CA ALA A 169 10.80 19.68 -11.65
C ALA A 169 10.26 20.59 -10.55
N ALA A 170 9.72 20.04 -9.46
CA ALA A 170 9.21 20.80 -8.32
C ALA A 170 10.31 21.63 -7.65
N ILE A 171 11.53 21.08 -7.54
CA ILE A 171 12.68 21.76 -6.93
C ILE A 171 13.52 22.57 -7.94
N GLY A 172 13.06 22.71 -9.19
CA GLY A 172 13.75 23.52 -10.21
C GLY A 172 15.02 22.91 -10.80
N LEU A 173 15.30 21.62 -10.58
CA LEU A 173 16.46 20.92 -11.13
C LEU A 173 16.29 20.56 -12.61
N ALA A 174 15.04 20.37 -13.06
CA ALA A 174 14.71 20.01 -14.44
C ALA A 174 13.37 20.64 -14.87
N PRO A 175 13.08 20.78 -16.17
CA PRO A 175 11.75 21.21 -16.61
C PRO A 175 10.69 20.13 -16.35
N LEU A 176 9.43 20.55 -16.21
CA LEU A 176 8.29 19.63 -16.08
C LEU A 176 8.22 18.69 -17.30
N PRO A 177 8.23 17.35 -17.11
CA PRO A 177 8.20 16.38 -18.20
C PRO A 177 6.98 16.56 -19.08
N GLY A 178 7.14 16.45 -20.40
CA GLY A 178 6.02 16.57 -21.35
C GLY A 178 4.87 15.60 -21.05
N SER A 179 5.19 14.37 -20.64
CA SER A 179 4.21 13.35 -20.25
C SER A 179 3.38 13.69 -19.01
N ALA A 180 3.86 14.62 -18.18
CA ALA A 180 3.15 15.10 -16.99
C ALA A 180 2.34 16.38 -17.27
N ARG A 181 2.51 17.03 -18.44
CA ARG A 181 1.73 18.23 -18.78
C ARG A 181 0.31 17.90 -19.23
N ASP A 182 0.12 16.71 -19.76
CA ASP A 182 -1.18 16.22 -20.22
C ASP A 182 -1.81 15.28 -19.18
N ARG A 183 -2.99 15.67 -18.69
CA ARG A 183 -3.79 14.87 -17.75
C ARG A 183 -4.20 13.53 -18.37
N ALA A 184 -4.58 13.51 -19.65
CA ALA A 184 -4.98 12.27 -20.32
C ALA A 184 -3.78 11.32 -20.45
N GLY A 185 -2.61 11.84 -20.83
CA GLY A 185 -1.36 11.10 -20.83
C GLY A 185 -1.00 10.51 -19.45
N LEU A 186 -1.09 11.30 -18.38
CA LEU A 186 -0.80 10.83 -17.03
C LEU A 186 -1.77 9.72 -16.58
N ARG A 187 -3.05 9.86 -16.91
CA ARG A 187 -4.06 8.82 -16.66
C ARG A 187 -3.73 7.52 -17.40
N GLY A 188 -3.36 7.61 -18.68
CA GLY A 188 -2.93 6.43 -19.46
C GLY A 188 -1.71 5.73 -18.86
N VAL A 189 -0.76 6.49 -18.32
CA VAL A 189 0.39 5.93 -17.58
C VAL A 189 -0.08 5.22 -16.30
N ALA A 190 -0.97 5.84 -15.53
CA ALA A 190 -1.49 5.25 -14.29
C ALA A 190 -2.25 3.94 -14.55
N ASP A 191 -3.10 3.91 -15.57
CA ASP A 191 -3.86 2.72 -15.98
C ASP A 191 -2.91 1.58 -16.40
N ASN A 192 -1.88 1.88 -17.19
CA ASN A 192 -0.87 0.89 -17.57
C ASN A 192 -0.11 0.35 -16.35
N LEU A 193 0.31 1.23 -15.44
CA LEU A 193 0.99 0.86 -14.20
C LEU A 193 0.14 -0.06 -13.34
N ASN A 194 -1.18 0.19 -13.25
CA ASN A 194 -2.11 -0.64 -12.51
C ASN A 194 -2.22 -2.05 -13.11
N VAL A 195 -2.38 -2.16 -14.43
CA VAL A 195 -2.43 -3.45 -15.14
C VAL A 195 -1.13 -4.24 -14.96
N ARG A 196 0.02 -3.58 -15.18
CA ARG A 196 1.35 -4.22 -15.03
C ARG A 196 1.59 -4.67 -13.59
N HIS A 197 1.20 -3.85 -12.61
CA HIS A 197 1.32 -4.20 -11.20
C HIS A 197 0.46 -5.40 -10.83
N HIS A 198 -0.79 -5.44 -11.28
CA HIS A 198 -1.70 -6.56 -11.06
C HIS A 198 -1.15 -7.86 -11.69
N ASN A 199 -0.71 -7.80 -12.95
CA ASN A 199 -0.17 -8.98 -13.65
C ASN A 199 1.12 -9.51 -13.02
N ALA A 200 1.94 -8.65 -12.42
CA ALA A 200 3.15 -9.07 -11.71
C ALA A 200 2.87 -9.74 -10.36
N GLN A 201 1.65 -9.56 -9.81
CA GLN A 201 1.23 -10.16 -8.54
C GLN A 201 0.55 -11.53 -8.72
N MET A 202 0.09 -11.87 -9.94
CA MET A 202 -0.43 -13.20 -10.28
C MET A 202 0.69 -14.24 -10.45
#